data_AF-A0AAJ2WDW8-F1
#
_entry.id   AF-A0AAJ2WDW8-F1
#
_cell.length_a   1.000
_cell.length_b   1.000
_cell.length_c   1.000
_cell.angle_alpha   90.00
_cell.angle_beta   90.00
_cell.angle_gamma   90.00
#
_symmetry.space_group_name_H-M   'P 1'
#
loop_
_entity.id
_entity.type
_entity.pdbx_description
1 polymer ?
#
loop_
_entity_poly.entity_id
_entity_poly.type
_entity_poly.pdbx_seq_one_letter_code
_entity_poly.pdbx_strand_id
1 'polypeptide(L)'
;MHGKWRTVDFLPTKDMEFDPEHPQRTADRLYVKEIDFNPDGTCVRRMKTGERTLRWTKGMVLDDKILTASEYERRNVNGRGYLFLEWKSGDYTYGGRVNVYVFAR
;
A
#
# COMPACT_ATOMS: atom_id res chain seq x y z
N MET A 1 3.80 1.26 -12.98
CA MET A 1 2.78 1.35 -11.91
C MET A 1 2.18 2.75 -11.84
N HIS A 2 2.18 3.54 -12.93
CA HIS A 2 2.07 4.99 -12.80
C HIS A 2 0.71 5.50 -12.33
N GLY A 3 0.76 6.69 -11.71
CA GLY A 3 -0.40 7.46 -11.29
C GLY A 3 -0.79 7.24 -9.84
N LYS A 4 -1.86 7.94 -9.48
CA LYS A 4 -2.37 8.07 -8.12
C LYS A 4 -3.31 6.93 -7.76
N TRP A 5 -3.13 6.39 -6.56
CA TRP A 5 -3.96 5.34 -5.96
C TRP A 5 -4.41 5.78 -4.57
N ARG A 6 -5.71 5.61 -4.28
CA ARG A 6 -6.31 5.95 -2.98
C ARG A 6 -6.58 4.70 -2.18
N THR A 7 -6.28 4.75 -0.89
CA THR A 7 -6.44 3.61 0.00
C THR A 7 -7.93 3.36 0.25
N VAL A 8 -8.35 2.10 0.12
CA VAL A 8 -9.74 1.68 0.33
C VAL A 8 -9.88 0.69 1.48
N ASP A 9 -8.82 -0.06 1.80
CA ASP A 9 -8.84 -1.01 2.92
C ASP A 9 -7.44 -1.32 3.47
N PHE A 10 -7.40 -2.07 4.58
CA PHE A 10 -6.18 -2.55 5.22
C PHE A 10 -6.38 -3.96 5.80
N LEU A 11 -5.68 -4.91 5.23
CA LEU A 11 -5.77 -6.33 5.56
C LEU A 11 -4.73 -6.72 6.63
N PRO A 12 -5.13 -7.51 7.64
CA PRO A 12 -4.24 -8.09 8.65
C PRO A 12 -3.07 -8.91 8.09
N THR A 13 -3.26 -9.60 6.96
CA THR A 13 -2.25 -10.46 6.30
C THR A 13 -2.48 -10.45 4.78
N LYS A 14 -1.50 -10.95 4.01
CA LYS A 14 -1.59 -11.09 2.55
C LYS A 14 -2.54 -12.18 2.07
N ASP A 15 -2.79 -13.18 2.92
CA ASP A 15 -3.61 -14.36 2.62
C ASP A 15 -5.11 -14.10 2.87
N MET A 16 -5.45 -12.96 3.48
CA MET A 16 -6.84 -12.56 3.67
C MET A 16 -7.47 -12.13 2.35
N GLU A 17 -8.68 -12.63 2.10
CA GLU A 17 -9.48 -12.23 0.95
C GLU A 17 -9.96 -10.78 1.11
N PHE A 18 -9.88 -10.03 0.01
CA PHE A 18 -10.39 -8.67 -0.05
C PHE A 18 -11.78 -8.66 -0.65
N ASP A 19 -12.76 -8.17 0.11
CA ASP A 19 -14.11 -7.89 -0.36
C ASP A 19 -14.32 -6.37 -0.44
N PRO A 20 -14.44 -5.78 -1.65
CA PRO A 20 -14.66 -4.35 -1.80
C PRO A 20 -16.02 -3.87 -1.25
N GLU A 21 -17.00 -4.76 -1.11
CA GLU A 21 -18.32 -4.42 -0.56
C GLU A 21 -18.32 -4.46 0.98
N HIS A 22 -17.38 -5.18 1.58
CA HIS A 22 -17.23 -5.33 3.03
C HIS A 22 -15.79 -5.07 3.50
N PRO A 23 -15.30 -3.81 3.38
CA PRO A 23 -13.93 -3.48 3.75
C PRO A 23 -13.69 -3.67 5.26
N GLN A 24 -12.50 -4.16 5.61
CA GLN A 24 -12.09 -4.36 7.01
C GLN A 24 -12.00 -3.05 7.80
N ARG A 25 -11.68 -1.94 7.13
CA ARG A 25 -11.58 -0.62 7.73
C ARG A 25 -12.19 0.45 6.85
N THR A 26 -12.82 1.43 7.50
CA THR A 26 -13.28 2.64 6.81
C THR A 26 -12.11 3.51 6.38
N ALA A 27 -12.21 4.13 5.20
CA ALA A 27 -11.12 4.89 4.58
C ALA A 27 -10.62 6.09 5.44
N ASP A 28 -11.49 6.68 6.26
CA ASP A 28 -11.14 7.76 7.19
C ASP A 28 -10.18 7.28 8.30
N ARG A 29 -10.29 6.02 8.72
CA ARG A 29 -9.45 5.42 9.76
C ARG A 29 -8.06 5.04 9.27
N LEU A 30 -7.89 4.78 7.97
CA LEU A 30 -6.62 4.36 7.37
C LEU A 30 -5.52 5.41 7.56
N TYR A 31 -4.33 4.97 7.97
CA TYR A 31 -3.20 5.88 8.24
C TYR A 31 -2.53 6.34 6.94
N VAL A 32 -2.28 5.41 6.01
CA VAL A 32 -1.94 5.74 4.63
C VAL A 32 -3.22 6.16 3.90
N LYS A 33 -3.14 7.25 3.13
CA LYS A 33 -4.27 7.81 2.38
C LYS A 33 -4.14 7.57 0.90
N GLU A 34 -2.95 7.77 0.35
CA GLU A 34 -2.71 7.60 -1.08
C GLU A 34 -1.23 7.34 -1.34
N ILE A 35 -0.97 6.77 -2.51
CA ILE A 35 0.36 6.63 -3.08
C ILE A 35 0.33 7.03 -4.55
N ASP A 36 1.31 7.83 -4.97
CA ASP A 36 1.45 8.28 -6.35
C ASP A 36 2.76 7.77 -6.94
N PHE A 37 2.69 6.99 -8.01
CA PHE A 37 3.85 6.38 -8.66
C PHE A 37 4.30 7.20 -9.87
N ASN A 38 5.48 7.79 -9.76
CA ASN A 38 6.05 8.64 -10.80
C ASN A 38 6.83 7.81 -11.85
N PRO A 39 6.95 8.30 -13.10
CA PRO A 39 7.72 7.64 -14.15
C PRO A 39 9.23 7.51 -13.88
N ASP A 40 9.78 8.36 -13.02
CA ASP A 40 11.21 8.42 -12.67
C ASP A 40 11.65 7.35 -11.66
N GLY A 41 10.76 6.41 -11.30
CA GLY A 41 11.04 5.38 -10.29
C GLY A 41 10.86 5.85 -8.85
N THR A 42 10.33 7.05 -8.62
CA THR A 42 9.92 7.52 -7.29
C THR A 42 8.43 7.31 -7.06
N CYS A 43 8.02 7.20 -5.80
CA CYS A 43 6.62 7.28 -5.44
C CYS A 43 6.40 8.09 -4.16
N VAL A 44 5.31 8.86 -4.10
CA VAL A 44 4.96 9.70 -2.95
C VAL A 44 3.84 9.03 -2.18
N ARG A 45 4.14 8.55 -0.97
CA ARG A 45 3.15 7.98 -0.03
C ARG A 45 2.67 9.08 0.91
N ARG A 46 1.37 9.39 0.90
CA ARG A 46 0.76 10.36 1.82
C ARG A 46 0.02 9.64 2.94
N MET A 47 0.29 10.08 4.16
CA MET A 47 -0.22 9.53 5.41
C MET A 47 -0.88 10.65 6.23
N LYS A 48 -1.62 10.30 7.28
CA LYS A 48 -2.26 11.29 8.18
C LYS A 48 -1.29 12.33 8.74
N THR A 49 -0.01 11.97 8.93
CA THR A 49 1.01 12.80 9.58
C THR A 49 2.01 13.42 8.60
N GLY A 50 1.71 13.42 7.31
CA GLY A 50 2.58 13.98 6.27
C GLY A 50 2.83 13.01 5.12
N GLU A 51 3.84 13.31 4.31
CA GLU A 51 4.17 12.51 3.13
C GLU A 51 5.62 12.01 3.16
N ARG A 52 5.87 10.98 2.37
CA ARG A 52 7.19 10.39 2.21
C ARG A 52 7.43 10.05 0.75
N THR A 53 8.55 10.53 0.21
CA THR A 53 9.08 10.08 -1.07
C THR A 53 9.86 8.78 -0.87
N LEU A 54 9.56 7.80 -1.71
CA LEU A 54 10.09 6.45 -1.73
C LEU A 54 10.56 6.14 -3.15
N ARG A 55 11.22 4.98 -3.32
CA ARG A 55 11.53 4.44 -4.65
C ARG A 55 10.63 3.24 -4.95
N TRP A 56 10.41 2.95 -6.23
CA TRP A 56 9.71 1.75 -6.65
C TRP A 56 10.37 1.11 -7.87
N THR A 57 10.23 -0.21 -7.96
CA THR A 57 10.55 -1.01 -9.14
C THR A 57 9.36 -1.89 -9.47
N LYS A 58 9.43 -2.69 -10.54
CA LYS A 58 8.36 -3.66 -10.84
C LYS A 58 8.24 -4.66 -9.67
N GLY A 59 7.11 -4.63 -8.97
CA GLY A 59 6.77 -5.52 -7.85
C GLY A 59 7.20 -5.04 -6.45
N MET A 60 7.97 -3.95 -6.32
CA MET A 60 8.50 -3.51 -5.02
C MET A 60 8.42 -1.99 -4.80
N VAL A 61 8.11 -1.58 -3.56
CA VAL A 61 8.32 -0.24 -3.03
C VAL A 61 9.45 -0.30 -1.99
N LEU A 62 10.42 0.60 -2.08
CA LEU A 62 11.63 0.64 -1.26
C LEU A 62 11.61 1.87 -0.35
N ASP A 63 11.73 1.66 0.96
CA ASP A 63 11.84 2.71 1.97
C ASP A 63 13.27 2.74 2.53
N ASP A 64 14.13 3.56 1.91
CA ASP A 64 15.55 3.65 2.25
C ASP A 64 15.80 4.14 3.67
N LYS A 65 14.84 4.84 4.28
CA LYS A 65 14.97 5.36 5.64
C LYS A 65 14.87 4.27 6.69
N ILE A 66 14.06 3.23 6.44
CA ILE A 66 13.84 2.12 7.39
C ILE A 66 14.30 0.76 6.82
N LEU A 67 14.94 0.78 5.65
CA LEU A 67 15.54 -0.36 4.97
C LEU A 67 14.55 -1.51 4.73
N THR A 68 13.33 -1.17 4.27
CA THR A 68 12.31 -2.15 3.91
C THR A 68 12.05 -2.20 2.41
N ALA A 69 11.74 -3.41 1.93
CA ALA A 69 11.23 -3.66 0.58
C ALA A 69 9.84 -4.26 0.71
N SER A 70 8.82 -3.46 0.39
CA SER A 70 7.41 -3.84 0.41
C SER A 70 7.01 -4.38 -0.96
N GLU A 71 6.56 -5.62 -1.01
CA GLU A 71 5.99 -6.17 -2.24
C GLU A 71 4.67 -5.48 -2.58
N TYR A 72 4.41 -5.31 -3.87
CA TYR A 72 3.10 -4.94 -4.35
C TYR A 72 2.67 -5.78 -5.54
N GLU A 73 1.36 -5.92 -5.68
CA GLU A 73 0.76 -6.56 -6.84
C GLU A 73 -0.56 -5.88 -7.25
N ARG A 74 -0.94 -6.08 -8.51
CA ARG A 74 -2.23 -5.63 -9.02
C ARG A 74 -3.15 -6.82 -9.13
N ARG A 75 -4.33 -6.74 -8.53
CA ARG A 75 -5.37 -7.74 -8.63
C ARG A 75 -6.60 -7.13 -9.30
N ASN A 76 -7.30 -7.94 -10.09
CA ASN A 76 -8.66 -7.61 -10.51
C ASN A 76 -9.63 -8.32 -9.58
N VAL A 77 -10.52 -7.57 -8.95
CA VAL A 77 -11.57 -8.08 -8.07
C VAL A 77 -12.88 -7.52 -8.58
N ASN A 78 -13.84 -8.39 -8.92
CA ASN A 78 -15.14 -8.02 -9.50
C ASN A 78 -15.02 -7.07 -10.72
N GLY A 79 -14.04 -7.31 -11.60
CA GLY A 79 -13.82 -6.50 -12.80
C GLY A 79 -13.15 -5.14 -12.56
N ARG A 80 -12.83 -4.77 -11.31
CA ARG A 80 -12.11 -3.53 -10.96
C ARG A 80 -10.67 -3.83 -10.55
N GLY A 81 -9.75 -2.97 -10.98
CA GLY A 81 -8.33 -3.08 -10.65
C GLY A 81 -7.99 -2.46 -9.29
N TYR A 82 -7.28 -3.22 -8.47
CA TYR A 82 -6.79 -2.82 -7.16
C TYR A 82 -5.29 -3.04 -7.04
N LEU A 83 -4.66 -2.25 -6.17
CA LEU A 83 -3.27 -2.39 -5.78
C LEU A 83 -3.20 -2.92 -4.35
N PHE A 84 -2.49 -4.02 -4.16
CA PHE A 84 -2.17 -4.59 -2.86
C PHE A 84 -0.71 -4.28 -2.60
N LEU A 85 -0.41 -3.59 -1.50
CA LEU A 85 0.94 -3.18 -1.14
C LEU A 85 1.21 -3.56 0.31
N GLU A 86 2.28 -4.32 0.53
CA GLU A 86 2.73 -4.67 1.86
C GLU A 86 3.06 -3.42 2.69
N TRP A 87 2.58 -3.41 3.92
CA TRP A 87 2.88 -2.41 4.91
C TRP A 87 3.99 -2.91 5.83
N LYS A 88 5.23 -2.58 5.48
CA LYS A 88 6.41 -2.86 6.29
C LYS A 88 6.82 -1.59 7.05
N SER A 89 6.23 -1.42 8.25
CA SER A 89 6.48 -0.31 9.18
C SER A 89 7.31 -0.76 10.39
N GLY A 90 7.28 0.01 11.49
CA GLY A 90 7.79 -0.43 12.79
C GLY A 90 7.26 -1.80 13.23
N ASP A 91 5.97 -2.08 12.99
CA ASP A 91 5.35 -3.37 13.34
C ASP A 91 6.04 -4.54 12.61
N TYR A 92 6.55 -4.28 11.41
CA TYR A 92 7.35 -5.23 10.66
C TYR A 92 8.79 -5.30 11.17
N THR A 93 9.46 -4.15 11.32
CA THR A 93 10.88 -4.14 11.71
C THR A 93 11.13 -4.68 13.11
N TYR A 94 10.16 -4.55 14.03
CA TYR A 94 10.29 -5.01 15.41
C TYR A 94 9.49 -6.29 15.70
N GLY A 95 8.40 -6.56 14.98
CA GLY A 95 7.49 -7.67 15.25
C GLY A 95 7.31 -8.66 14.11
N GLY A 96 7.94 -8.44 12.95
CA GLY A 96 7.83 -9.31 11.77
C GLY A 96 6.44 -9.32 11.11
N ARG A 97 5.50 -8.47 11.55
CA ARG A 97 4.14 -8.46 11.04
C ARG A 97 4.07 -7.77 9.68
N VAL A 98 3.49 -8.46 8.69
CA VAL A 98 3.23 -7.91 7.37
C VAL A 98 1.72 -7.75 7.18
N ASN A 99 1.27 -6.51 7.17
CA ASN A 99 -0.08 -6.14 6.77
C ASN A 99 -0.12 -5.72 5.30
N VAL A 100 -1.31 -5.53 4.74
CA VAL A 100 -1.45 -5.09 3.34
C VAL A 100 -2.42 -3.92 3.26
N TYR A 101 -2.00 -2.83 2.62
CA TYR A 101 -2.93 -1.79 2.19
C TYR A 101 -3.50 -2.12 0.82
N VAL A 102 -4.80 -1.91 0.65
CA VAL A 102 -5.50 -2.04 -0.62
C VAL A 102 -5.82 -0.66 -1.15
N PHE A 103 -5.51 -0.41 -2.41
CA PHE A 103 -5.78 0.87 -3.07
C PHE A 103 -6.58 0.67 -4.36
N ALA A 104 -7.37 1.69 -4.70
CA ALA A 104 -8.10 1.80 -5.95
C ALA A 104 -7.69 3.06 -6.71
N ARG A 105 -7.93 3.06 -8.03
CA ARG A 105 -7.97 4.28 -8.84
C ARG A 105 -9.33 4.96 -8.72
#